data_AF-A0A818B939-F1
#
_entry.id   AF-A0A818B939-F1
#
_cell.length_a   1.000
_cell.length_b   1.000
_cell.length_c   1.000
_cell.angle_alpha   90.00
_cell.angle_beta   90.00
_cell.angle_gamma   90.00
#
_symmetry.space_group_name_H-M   'P 1'
#
loop_
_entity.id
_entity.type
_entity.pdbx_description
1 polymer ?
#
loop_
_entity_poly.entity_id
_entity_poly.type
_entity_poly.pdbx_seq_one_letter_code
_entity_poly.pdbx_strand_id
1 'polypeptide(L)'
;MTLFCCPTDAYIRFKITSTQQDFVTYNVAKQTTNVIYLSDRLVILSNVAFSPGQNYYISIDPGVFLPIATCLRDSMEITDKTFWPYNTASEPNTTVTTSTTSQSSTTTLVNRTVNI
;
A
#
# COMPACT_ATOMS: atom_id res chain seq x y z
N MET A 1 14.39 -15.82 -35.76
CA MET A 1 14.25 -14.39 -35.40
C MET A 1 12.78 -14.16 -35.08
N THR A 2 12.40 -14.32 -33.81
CA THR A 2 11.02 -14.07 -33.38
C THR A 2 10.84 -12.57 -33.23
N LEU A 3 9.98 -11.97 -34.06
CA LEU A 3 9.55 -10.59 -33.90
C LEU A 3 8.84 -10.48 -32.54
N PHE A 4 9.43 -9.76 -31.58
CA PHE A 4 8.72 -9.42 -30.36
C PHE A 4 7.62 -8.41 -30.73
N CYS A 5 6.39 -8.91 -30.86
CA CYS A 5 5.21 -8.05 -30.91
C CYS A 5 5.10 -7.28 -29.60
N CYS A 6 4.67 -6.01 -29.63
CA CYS A 6 4.33 -5.31 -28.40
C CYS A 6 3.35 -6.15 -27.57
N PRO A 7 3.57 -6.26 -26.25
CA PRO A 7 2.68 -7.04 -25.40
C PRO A 7 1.25 -6.47 -25.47
N THR A 8 0.26 -7.33 -25.73
CA THR A 8 -1.16 -6.95 -25.66
C THR A 8 -1.60 -6.64 -24.23
N ASP A 9 -0.88 -7.21 -23.27
CA ASP A 9 -1.05 -7.05 -21.84
C ASP A 9 0.32 -7.11 -21.16
N ALA A 10 0.61 -6.14 -20.30
CA ALA A 10 1.78 -6.13 -19.43
C ALA A 10 1.39 -5.45 -18.12
N TYR A 11 1.77 -6.04 -16.99
CA TYR A 11 1.25 -5.61 -15.69
C TYR A 11 2.33 -5.19 -14.70
N ILE A 12 2.01 -4.15 -13.94
CA ILE A 12 2.64 -3.87 -12.64
C ILE A 12 1.66 -4.32 -11.58
N ARG A 13 2.11 -5.18 -10.65
CA ARG A 13 1.27 -5.75 -9.60
C ARG A 13 1.87 -5.50 -8.23
N PHE A 14 1.05 -5.01 -7.32
CA PHE A 14 1.42 -4.92 -5.91
C PHE A 14 0.92 -6.20 -5.24
N LYS A 15 1.82 -6.88 -4.54
CA LYS A 15 1.57 -8.21 -3.99
C LYS A 15 1.88 -8.26 -2.50
N ILE A 16 1.04 -8.96 -1.76
CA ILE A 16 1.31 -9.30 -0.35
C ILE A 16 2.33 -10.43 -0.35
N THR A 17 3.41 -10.31 0.42
CA THR A 17 4.51 -11.30 0.41
C THR A 17 4.05 -12.67 0.88
N SER A 18 3.26 -12.74 1.96
CA SER A 18 2.83 -14.00 2.58
C SER A 18 1.81 -14.77 1.74
N THR A 19 0.85 -14.09 1.11
CA THR A 19 -0.23 -14.74 0.34
C THR A 19 0.04 -14.76 -1.16
N GLN A 20 1.01 -13.97 -1.63
CA GLN A 20 1.26 -13.69 -3.05
C GLN A 20 0.03 -13.16 -3.80
N GLN A 21 -0.96 -12.66 -3.06
CA GLN A 21 -2.18 -12.11 -3.62
C GLN A 21 -1.88 -10.74 -4.23
N ASP A 22 -2.37 -10.54 -5.45
CA ASP A 22 -2.40 -9.23 -6.08
C ASP A 22 -3.50 -8.41 -5.40
N PHE A 23 -3.14 -7.26 -4.83
CA PHE A 23 -4.12 -6.32 -4.28
C PHE A 23 -4.27 -5.07 -5.14
N VAL A 24 -3.34 -4.84 -6.07
CA VAL A 24 -3.39 -3.77 -7.08
C VAL A 24 -2.77 -4.30 -8.37
N THR A 25 -3.40 -4.01 -9.50
CA THR A 25 -2.88 -4.37 -10.82
C THR A 25 -3.07 -3.22 -11.80
N TYR A 26 -1.99 -2.82 -12.47
CA TYR A 26 -2.01 -1.82 -13.54
C TYR A 26 -1.60 -2.48 -14.85
N ASN A 27 -2.49 -2.45 -15.84
CA ASN A 27 -2.18 -2.92 -17.19
C ASN A 27 -1.57 -1.77 -18.00
N VAL A 28 -0.25 -1.72 -18.08
CA VAL A 28 0.47 -0.61 -18.71
C VAL A 28 0.34 -0.61 -20.23
N ALA A 29 -0.03 -1.75 -20.83
CA ALA A 29 -0.31 -1.85 -22.27
C ALA A 29 -1.65 -1.18 -22.64
N LYS A 30 -2.59 -1.07 -21.69
CA LYS A 30 -3.96 -0.54 -21.92
C LYS A 30 -4.24 0.78 -21.20
N GLN A 31 -3.53 1.06 -20.10
CA GLN A 31 -3.76 2.22 -19.24
C GLN A 31 -2.44 2.77 -18.70
N THR A 32 -2.23 4.08 -18.87
CA THR A 32 -0.98 4.76 -18.45
C THR A 32 -1.20 5.86 -17.41
N THR A 33 -2.43 6.11 -16.97
CA THR A 33 -2.70 7.20 -16.00
C THR A 33 -2.05 6.97 -14.63
N ASN A 34 -1.87 5.72 -14.23
CA ASN A 34 -1.22 5.33 -12.98
C ASN A 34 0.27 5.03 -13.14
N VAL A 35 0.80 5.03 -14.36
CA VAL A 35 2.17 4.62 -14.65
C VAL A 35 2.77 5.60 -15.66
N ILE A 36 3.62 6.48 -15.16
CA ILE A 36 4.24 7.55 -15.92
C ILE A 36 5.68 7.17 -16.25
N TYR A 37 5.99 7.14 -17.54
CA TYR A 37 7.34 6.93 -18.04
C TYR A 37 8.02 8.29 -18.22
N LEU A 38 9.07 8.52 -17.44
CA LEU A 38 9.98 9.64 -17.62
C LEU A 38 11.28 9.13 -18.26
N SER A 39 12.13 10.03 -18.72
CA SER A 39 13.39 9.66 -19.40
C SER A 39 14.36 8.87 -18.52
N ASP A 40 14.30 9.06 -17.20
CA ASP A 40 15.22 8.49 -16.21
C ASP A 40 14.55 7.55 -15.20
N ARG A 41 13.22 7.53 -15.14
CA ARG A 41 12.49 6.76 -14.11
C ARG A 41 11.08 6.36 -14.54
N LEU A 42 10.60 5.33 -13.88
CA LEU A 42 9.19 4.94 -13.88
C LEU A 42 8.53 5.48 -12.60
N VAL A 43 7.40 6.16 -12.72
CA VAL A 43 6.60 6.62 -11.58
C VAL A 43 5.28 5.87 -11.56
N ILE A 44 5.01 5.18 -10.46
CA ILE A 44 3.76 4.45 -10.25
C ILE A 44 2.92 5.23 -9.23
N LEU A 45 1.78 5.76 -9.69
CA LEU A 45 0.82 6.49 -8.87
C LEU A 45 -0.25 5.52 -8.39
N SER A 46 -0.29 5.29 -7.08
CA SER A 46 -1.28 4.44 -6.43
C SER A 46 -2.01 5.19 -5.32
N ASN A 47 -3.31 4.97 -5.22
CA ASN A 47 -4.18 5.48 -4.15
C ASN A 47 -4.49 4.39 -3.11
N VAL A 48 -3.65 3.36 -3.04
CA VAL A 48 -3.95 2.15 -2.27
C VAL A 48 -3.51 2.32 -0.83
N ALA A 49 -4.39 1.88 0.08
CA ALA A 49 -4.08 1.81 1.49
C ALA A 49 -3.31 0.52 1.79
N PHE A 50 -2.10 0.65 2.33
CA PHE A 50 -1.33 -0.49 2.80
C PHE A 50 -1.66 -0.78 4.26
N SER A 51 -1.89 -2.05 4.57
CA SER A 51 -2.07 -2.47 5.96
C SER A 51 -0.77 -2.28 6.72
N PRO A 52 -0.81 -1.81 7.99
CA PRO A 52 0.38 -1.63 8.81
C PRO A 52 1.01 -2.98 9.17
N GLY A 53 2.34 -2.99 9.36
CA GLY A 53 3.12 -4.17 9.76
C GLY A 53 3.12 -5.31 8.74
N GLN A 54 2.82 -5.03 7.48
CA GLN A 54 2.69 -6.02 6.41
C GLN A 54 3.83 -5.90 5.40
N ASN A 55 4.31 -7.05 4.92
CA ASN A 55 5.35 -7.14 3.90
C ASN A 55 4.74 -7.29 2.51
N TYR A 56 5.29 -6.55 1.55
CA TYR A 56 4.81 -6.45 0.18
C TYR A 56 5.98 -6.48 -0.81
N TYR A 57 5.66 -6.66 -2.09
CA TYR A 57 6.59 -6.46 -3.20
C TYR A 57 5.84 -6.00 -4.46
N ILE A 58 6.58 -5.45 -5.42
CA ILE A 58 6.05 -5.00 -6.71
C ILE A 58 6.56 -5.91 -7.82
N SER A 59 5.68 -6.78 -8.34
CA SER A 59 5.98 -7.57 -9.53
C SER A 59 5.81 -6.72 -10.77
N ILE A 60 6.77 -6.81 -11.69
CA ILE A 60 6.74 -6.11 -12.97
C ILE A 60 6.87 -7.15 -14.07
N ASP A 61 5.86 -7.26 -14.93
CA ASP A 61 5.88 -8.22 -16.02
C ASP A 61 6.93 -7.86 -17.09
N PRO A 62 7.43 -8.88 -17.82
CA PRO A 62 8.11 -8.65 -19.08
C PRO A 62 7.26 -7.75 -19.98
N GLY A 63 7.89 -6.71 -20.52
CA GLY A 63 7.23 -5.80 -21.44
C GLY A 63 6.69 -4.51 -20.84
N VAL A 64 6.71 -4.34 -19.50
CA VAL A 64 6.36 -3.04 -18.88
C VAL A 64 7.29 -1.93 -19.37
N PHE A 65 8.58 -2.20 -19.52
CA PHE A 65 9.55 -1.21 -19.98
C PHE A 65 9.72 -1.14 -21.50
N LEU A 66 8.89 -1.86 -22.27
CA LEU A 66 8.95 -1.77 -23.72
C LEU A 66 8.29 -0.47 -24.19
N PRO A 67 8.94 0.32 -25.06
CA PRO A 67 8.28 1.47 -25.66
C PRO A 67 7.14 0.99 -26.57
N ILE A 68 5.90 1.27 -26.17
CA ILE A 68 4.65 0.93 -26.89
C ILE A 68 4.71 1.34 -28.37
N ALA A 69 5.39 2.43 -28.70
CA ALA A 69 5.47 2.96 -30.05
C ALA A 69 6.38 2.16 -31.00
N THR A 70 7.33 1.38 -30.48
CA THR A 70 8.34 0.73 -31.34
C THR A 70 8.47 -0.76 -31.10
N CYS A 71 8.26 -1.29 -29.89
CA CYS A 71 8.53 -2.70 -29.59
C CYS A 71 9.98 -3.15 -29.98
N LEU A 72 10.89 -2.21 -30.26
CA LEU A 72 12.19 -2.45 -30.91
C LEU A 72 13.37 -2.62 -29.92
N ARG A 73 13.11 -2.62 -28.61
CA ARG A 73 14.16 -2.87 -27.61
C ARG A 73 14.03 -4.31 -27.14
N ASP A 74 15.18 -4.95 -26.87
CA ASP A 74 15.20 -6.14 -26.03
C ASP A 74 14.40 -5.83 -24.76
N SER A 75 13.50 -6.73 -24.38
CA SER A 75 12.72 -6.59 -23.18
C SER A 75 13.68 -6.29 -22.02
N MET A 76 13.56 -5.09 -21.41
CA MET A 76 14.17 -4.84 -20.12
C MET A 76 13.39 -5.68 -19.12
N GLU A 77 13.76 -6.96 -19.05
CA GLU A 77 13.10 -7.93 -18.19
C GLU A 77 13.64 -7.80 -16.79
N ILE A 78 12.72 -7.61 -15.86
CA ILE A 78 12.98 -7.87 -14.46
C ILE A 78 12.71 -9.36 -14.26
N THR A 79 13.77 -10.14 -14.12
CA THR A 79 13.69 -11.60 -13.95
C THR A 79 13.28 -12.01 -12.53
N ASP A 80 13.46 -11.11 -11.56
CA ASP A 80 13.02 -11.31 -10.18
C ASP A 80 11.51 -11.10 -10.06
N LYS A 81 10.78 -12.18 -9.73
CA LYS A 81 9.33 -12.14 -9.54
C LYS A 81 8.93 -11.38 -8.28
N THR A 82 9.84 -11.22 -7.32
CA THR A 82 9.65 -10.52 -6.04
C THR A 82 10.30 -9.14 -6.04
N PHE A 83 10.42 -8.53 -7.22
CA PHE A 83 11.07 -7.25 -7.38
C PHE A 83 10.54 -6.18 -6.43
N TRP A 84 11.44 -5.33 -5.95
CA TRP A 84 11.16 -4.23 -5.03
C TRP A 84 10.35 -4.62 -3.77
N PRO A 85 10.95 -5.41 -2.86
CA PRO A 85 10.34 -5.71 -1.57
C PRO A 85 10.29 -4.47 -0.68
N TYR A 86 9.22 -4.34 0.11
CA TYR A 86 9.08 -3.29 1.12
C TYR A 86 8.18 -3.74 2.28
N ASN A 87 8.37 -3.12 3.44
CA ASN A 87 7.60 -3.41 4.65
C ASN A 87 6.91 -2.14 5.13
N THR A 88 5.65 -2.23 5.53
CA THR A 88 4.97 -1.12 6.20
C THR A 88 5.28 -1.11 7.69
N ALA A 89 5.34 0.09 8.26
CA ALA A 89 5.50 0.25 9.70
C ALA A 89 4.28 -0.32 10.44
N SER A 90 4.51 -0.88 11.63
CA SER A 90 3.44 -1.25 12.55
C SER A 90 2.72 -0.01 13.08
N GLU A 91 1.44 -0.16 13.40
CA GLU A 91 0.69 0.90 14.06
C GLU A 91 1.24 1.18 15.47
N PRO A 92 1.21 2.45 15.94
CA PRO A 92 1.58 2.78 17.30
C PRO A 92 0.56 2.20 18.29
N ASN A 93 1.05 1.53 19.34
CA ASN A 93 0.18 1.06 20.41
C ASN A 93 -0.37 2.25 21.21
N THR A 94 -1.69 2.41 21.24
CA THR A 94 -2.35 3.34 22.17
C THR A 94 -2.73 2.59 23.44
N THR A 95 -2.13 2.96 24.57
CA THR A 95 -2.57 2.46 25.88
C THR A 95 -3.65 3.40 26.39
N VAL A 96 -4.91 2.99 26.36
CA VAL A 96 -6.01 3.76 26.96
C VAL A 96 -5.81 3.73 28.47
N THR A 97 -5.47 4.89 29.05
CA THR A 97 -5.46 5.05 30.51
C THR A 97 -6.85 5.47 30.94
N THR A 98 -7.66 4.53 31.41
CA THR A 98 -8.93 4.84 32.06
C THR A 98 -8.64 5.38 33.46
N SER A 99 -8.62 6.71 33.61
CA SER A 99 -8.62 7.35 34.92
C SER A 99 -9.98 7.12 35.59
N THR A 100 -10.10 6.12 36.45
CA THR A 100 -11.28 5.98 37.31
C THR A 100 -11.21 7.03 38.42
N THR A 101 -11.99 8.10 38.31
CA THR A 101 -12.28 8.95 39.47
C THR A 101 -13.20 8.15 40.40
N SER A 102 -12.66 7.57 41.46
CA SER A 102 -13.46 7.08 42.58
C SER A 102 -14.07 8.28 43.30
N GLN A 103 -15.25 8.71 42.85
CA GLN A 103 -16.04 9.70 43.55
C GLN A 103 -16.62 9.03 44.80
N SER A 104 -15.92 9.18 45.93
CA SER A 104 -16.40 8.74 47.24
C SER A 104 -17.55 9.66 47.66
N SER A 105 -18.78 9.20 47.49
CA SER A 105 -19.96 9.89 47.98
C SER A 105 -20.02 9.81 49.51
N THR A 106 -19.38 10.74 50.22
CA THR A 106 -19.68 10.99 51.64
C THR A 106 -20.99 11.78 51.72
N THR A 107 -22.08 11.10 52.08
CA THR A 107 -23.33 11.74 52.51
C THR A 107 -23.12 12.39 53.88
N THR A 108 -22.80 13.67 53.90
CA THR A 108 -22.84 14.48 55.12
C THR A 108 -24.27 14.99 55.33
N LEU A 109 -25.00 14.36 56.25
CA LEU A 109 -26.27 14.90 56.77
C LEU A 109 -25.98 16.22 57.50
N VAL A 110 -26.29 17.36 56.88
CA VAL A 110 -26.27 18.67 57.52
C VAL A 110 -27.64 18.90 58.17
N ASN A 111 -27.78 18.60 59.46
CA ASN A 111 -28.94 19.03 60.24
C ASN A 111 -28.85 20.54 60.49
N ARG A 112 -29.66 21.34 59.80
CA ARG A 112 -29.91 22.74 60.17
C ARG A 112 -31.11 22.79 61.11
N THR A 113 -30.86 23.01 62.40
CA THR A 113 -31.90 23.44 63.34
C THR A 113 -32.19 24.92 63.10
N VAL A 114 -33.41 25.25 62.71
CA VAL A 114 -33.91 26.63 62.65
C VAL A 114 -34.58 26.92 63.98
N ASN A 115 -33.96 27.77 64.81
CA ASN A 115 -34.64 28.36 65.95
C ASN A 115 -35.47 29.55 65.44
N ILE A 116 -36.77 29.50 65.69
CA ILE A 116 -37.71 30.63 65.56
C ILE A 116 -37.94 31.23 66.94
#